data_AF-A0A1Y4SZZ1-F1
#
_entry.id   AF-A0A1Y4SZZ1-F1
#
_cell.length_a   1.000
_cell.length_b   1.000
_cell.length_c   1.000
_cell.angle_alpha   90.00
_cell.angle_beta   90.00
_cell.angle_gamma   90.00
#
_symmetry.space_group_name_H-M   'P 1'
#
loop_
_entity.id
_entity.type
_entity.pdbx_description
1 polymer ?
#
loop_
_entity_poly.entity_id
_entity_poly.type
_entity_poly.pdbx_seq_one_letter_code
_entity_poly.pdbx_strand_id
1 'polypeptide(L)'
;MKKVFFYSLIFIIACLICIYFYFQPKIIFVDQEIHLALYQEVNPLQYIQKLSHIEIDDIQVDNQVDNGKLGKYQIHYSYQQKTYSLTVYIDDMLAPQFEIQNRTILKNETVKPEELVKNIQDDSDTKVYFVKEYIFDEEKTYQVGVVVEDSYGNKTEKNAYIQVQNQDKQPPTVTGLTPITLLIGDEIDLKKDVVVKDDHDESPLLTIDDSKLNIRQMGEYEVYYHVKDASGNEDTLIRKVEVLSQYDNREALKDGIKTCYLTFDDGPSSNTKEILDILDEYHIKATFFVTGTSPKDFHYIKEAYQKGHTIGLHTYSHDYEYIYSSLKNYISDLNKIKDVVYQQIGKNVDLIRFPGGSSNLVSKKYNEGIMTRLTKKVIDLGYQYYDWTSINGDGEGIKTVDGLIKKAKEEIGEQEDIMFLMHDSGTQENTVKALPAILDYLIEQGYVFQILDETSPTFHHHVQN
;
A
#
# COMPACT_ATOMS: atom_id res chain seq x y z
N MET A 1 3.06 -71.66 93.82
CA MET A 1 2.61 -72.37 92.59
C MET A 1 1.79 -71.52 91.62
N LYS A 2 0.84 -70.67 92.06
CA LYS A 2 -0.01 -69.87 91.13
C LYS A 2 0.72 -68.82 90.27
N LYS A 3 1.77 -68.14 90.78
CA LYS A 3 2.53 -67.13 90.01
C LYS A 3 3.38 -67.74 88.89
N VAL A 4 4.03 -68.88 89.12
CA VAL A 4 4.86 -69.56 88.13
C VAL A 4 4.04 -70.03 86.93
N PHE A 5 2.85 -70.60 87.18
CA PHE A 5 1.93 -71.03 86.11
C PHE A 5 1.40 -69.86 85.26
N PHE A 6 1.15 -68.70 85.88
CA PHE A 6 0.71 -67.50 85.17
C PHE A 6 1.80 -66.94 84.24
N TYR A 7 3.06 -66.87 84.69
CA TYR A 7 4.17 -66.44 83.83
C TYR A 7 4.50 -67.46 82.73
N SER A 8 4.38 -68.77 83.00
CA SER A 8 4.53 -69.81 81.96
C SER A 8 3.44 -69.72 80.90
N LEU A 9 2.18 -69.44 81.28
CA LEU A 9 1.08 -69.26 80.33
C LEU A 9 1.27 -68.00 79.46
N ILE A 10 1.69 -66.88 80.06
CA ILE A 10 2.02 -65.65 79.33
C ILE A 10 3.17 -65.90 78.35
N PHE A 11 4.20 -66.65 78.76
CA PHE A 11 5.31 -66.99 77.88
C PHE A 11 4.87 -67.87 76.70
N ILE A 12 4.02 -68.88 76.94
CA ILE A 12 3.46 -69.72 75.87
C ILE A 12 2.61 -68.88 74.92
N ILE A 13 1.75 -67.99 75.43
CA ILE A 13 0.95 -67.09 74.60
C ILE A 13 1.86 -66.14 73.80
N ALA A 14 2.90 -65.58 74.41
CA ALA A 14 3.88 -64.76 73.71
C ALA A 14 4.62 -65.55 72.62
N CYS A 15 4.99 -66.80 72.88
CA CYS A 15 5.60 -67.69 71.88
C CYS A 15 4.62 -68.00 70.75
N LEU A 16 3.36 -68.31 71.04
CA LEU A 16 2.33 -68.57 70.03
C LEU A 16 2.03 -67.32 69.20
N ILE A 17 2.06 -66.13 69.81
CA ILE A 17 1.95 -64.85 69.12
C ILE A 17 3.17 -64.61 68.22
N CYS A 18 4.39 -64.83 68.71
CA CYS A 18 5.61 -64.70 67.92
C CYS A 18 5.63 -65.69 66.75
N ILE A 19 5.21 -66.95 66.97
CA ILE A 19 5.07 -67.97 65.93
C ILE A 19 4.01 -67.55 64.91
N TYR A 20 2.85 -67.07 65.36
CA TYR A 20 1.80 -66.57 64.49
C TYR A 20 2.31 -65.41 63.61
N PHE A 21 3.03 -64.44 64.19
CA PHE A 21 3.64 -63.32 63.45
C PHE A 21 4.78 -63.75 62.51
N TYR A 22 5.53 -64.80 62.88
CA TYR A 22 6.60 -65.36 62.07
C TYR A 22 6.03 -65.99 60.78
N PHE A 23 4.96 -66.79 60.90
CA PHE A 23 4.28 -67.44 59.78
C PHE A 23 3.29 -66.55 59.03
N GLN A 24 3.23 -65.24 59.31
CA GLN A 24 2.40 -64.36 58.50
C GLN A 24 2.99 -64.26 57.10
N PRO A 25 2.15 -64.33 56.05
CA PRO A 25 2.59 -64.04 54.69
C PRO A 25 3.17 -62.63 54.65
N LYS A 26 4.30 -62.47 53.93
CA LYS A 26 4.94 -61.17 53.70
C LYS A 26 5.47 -61.10 52.28
N ILE A 27 5.22 -59.97 51.63
CA ILE A 27 5.89 -59.58 50.39
C ILE A 27 6.91 -58.51 50.77
N ILE A 28 8.18 -58.76 50.43
CA ILE A 28 9.26 -57.79 50.59
C ILE A 28 9.57 -57.29 49.18
N PHE A 29 9.34 -56.01 48.95
CA PHE A 29 9.64 -55.35 47.69
C PHE A 29 11.12 -55.00 47.59
N VAL A 30 11.63 -54.88 46.36
CA VAL A 30 13.01 -54.47 46.06
C VAL A 30 13.30 -53.10 46.65
N ASP A 31 12.35 -52.17 46.50
CA ASP A 31 12.37 -50.84 47.09
C ASP A 31 10.99 -50.50 47.68
N GLN A 32 10.94 -49.48 48.54
CA GLN A 32 9.68 -49.03 49.15
C GLN A 32 8.80 -48.24 48.17
N GLU A 33 9.43 -47.60 47.18
CA GLU A 33 8.79 -46.87 46.08
C GLU A 33 9.60 -47.11 44.80
N ILE A 34 8.93 -47.19 43.65
CA ILE A 34 9.57 -47.39 42.33
C ILE A 34 9.40 -46.12 41.50
N HIS A 35 10.46 -45.66 40.86
CA HIS A 35 10.46 -44.50 39.97
C HIS A 35 10.80 -44.97 38.54
N LEU A 36 9.93 -44.68 37.57
CA LEU A 36 10.07 -45.12 36.18
C LEU A 36 9.93 -43.93 35.23
N ALA A 37 10.61 -43.98 34.09
CA ALA A 37 10.42 -43.01 33.02
C ALA A 37 9.07 -43.21 32.32
N LEU A 38 8.58 -42.15 31.66
CA LEU A 38 7.42 -42.24 30.76
C LEU A 38 7.62 -43.36 29.72
N TYR A 39 6.57 -44.17 29.52
CA TYR A 39 6.54 -45.36 28.65
C TYR A 39 7.48 -46.51 29.03
N GLN A 40 8.19 -46.43 30.16
CA GLN A 40 8.97 -47.57 30.65
C GLN A 40 8.05 -48.74 31.01
N GLU A 41 8.41 -49.94 30.57
CA GLU A 41 7.62 -51.15 30.83
C GLU A 41 7.51 -51.42 32.33
N VAL A 42 6.26 -51.62 32.80
CA VAL A 42 5.97 -51.94 34.20
C VAL A 42 5.80 -53.45 34.31
N ASN A 43 6.73 -54.12 34.99
CA ASN A 43 6.63 -55.55 35.28
C ASN A 43 6.47 -55.78 36.79
N PRO A 44 5.24 -55.89 37.30
CA PRO A 44 4.96 -55.96 38.73
C PRO A 44 5.70 -57.07 39.49
N LEU A 45 5.95 -58.21 38.86
CA LEU A 45 6.58 -59.34 39.54
C LEU A 45 8.08 -59.10 39.77
N GLN A 46 8.73 -58.26 38.96
CA GLN A 46 10.15 -57.93 39.11
C GLN A 46 10.43 -57.07 40.35
N TYR A 47 9.42 -56.38 40.89
CA TYR A 47 9.57 -55.53 42.08
C TYR A 47 9.49 -56.32 43.39
N ILE A 48 9.27 -57.63 43.36
CA ILE A 48 9.28 -58.50 44.54
C ILE A 48 10.70 -58.99 44.79
N GLN A 49 11.31 -58.57 45.90
CA GLN A 49 12.64 -59.05 46.31
C GLN A 49 12.56 -60.45 46.93
N LYS A 50 11.59 -60.64 47.83
CA LYS A 50 11.45 -61.89 48.59
C LYS A 50 10.01 -62.11 49.03
N LEU A 51 9.60 -63.37 48.93
CA LEU A 51 8.36 -63.88 49.50
C LEU A 51 8.66 -64.68 50.76
N SER A 52 7.87 -64.49 51.81
CA SER A 52 7.92 -65.30 53.03
C SER A 52 6.56 -65.93 53.25
N HIS A 53 6.52 -67.27 53.23
CA HIS A 53 5.30 -68.07 53.39
C HIS A 53 4.21 -67.77 52.33
N ILE A 54 4.63 -67.43 51.10
CA ILE A 54 3.78 -67.19 49.92
C ILE A 54 4.50 -67.79 48.71
N GLU A 55 3.77 -68.45 47.80
CA GLU A 55 4.26 -68.82 46.47
C GLU A 55 3.87 -67.76 45.44
N ILE A 56 4.76 -67.47 44.48
CA ILE A 56 4.57 -66.35 43.54
C ILE A 56 3.32 -66.53 42.66
N ASP A 57 3.00 -67.77 42.30
CA ASP A 57 1.85 -68.12 41.45
C ASP A 57 0.50 -67.91 42.14
N ASP A 58 0.50 -67.80 43.48
CA ASP A 58 -0.71 -67.54 44.27
C ASP A 58 -1.00 -66.05 44.47
N ILE A 59 -0.13 -65.16 43.97
CA ILE A 59 -0.27 -63.71 44.13
C ILE A 59 -1.12 -63.15 42.99
N GLN A 60 -2.22 -62.49 43.33
CA GLN A 60 -3.00 -61.71 42.38
C GLN A 60 -2.45 -60.29 42.30
N VAL A 61 -2.09 -59.84 41.11
CA VAL A 61 -1.58 -58.50 40.86
C VAL A 61 -2.64 -57.64 40.18
N ASP A 62 -3.03 -56.56 40.83
CA ASP A 62 -3.79 -55.47 40.22
C ASP A 62 -2.83 -54.31 39.94
N ASN A 63 -2.44 -54.16 38.67
CA ASN A 63 -1.54 -53.11 38.22
C ASN A 63 -2.35 -51.96 37.62
N GLN A 64 -2.45 -50.86 38.39
CA GLN A 64 -3.17 -49.66 37.97
C GLN A 64 -2.26 -48.57 37.40
N VAL A 65 -0.99 -48.91 37.11
CA VAL A 65 -0.01 -47.94 36.61
C VAL A 65 -0.26 -47.62 35.14
N ASP A 66 -0.57 -46.36 34.85
CA ASP A 66 -0.62 -45.81 33.49
C ASP A 66 0.75 -45.21 33.16
N ASN A 67 1.63 -45.99 32.52
CA ASN A 67 2.98 -45.55 32.20
C ASN A 67 3.06 -44.51 31.06
N GLY A 68 1.94 -44.17 30.41
CA GLY A 68 1.85 -43.07 29.46
C GLY A 68 1.52 -41.72 30.11
N LYS A 69 1.37 -41.67 31.44
CA LYS A 69 1.04 -40.44 32.17
C LYS A 69 1.88 -40.30 33.43
N LEU A 70 2.44 -39.11 33.61
CA LEU A 70 3.13 -38.71 34.82
C LEU A 70 2.19 -38.81 36.03
N GLY A 71 2.72 -39.30 37.16
CA GLY A 71 1.94 -39.34 38.40
C GLY A 71 2.30 -40.48 39.35
N LYS A 72 1.59 -40.49 40.47
CA LYS A 72 1.69 -41.51 41.52
C LYS A 72 0.62 -42.57 41.33
N TYR A 73 1.06 -43.81 41.24
CA TYR A 73 0.23 -44.99 41.06
C TYR A 73 0.49 -46.02 42.16
N GLN A 74 -0.36 -47.04 42.21
CA GLN A 74 -0.22 -48.17 43.12
C GLN A 74 -0.32 -49.48 42.34
N ILE A 75 0.53 -50.43 42.69
CA ILE A 75 0.35 -51.83 42.35
C ILE A 75 -0.11 -52.55 43.60
N HIS A 76 -1.24 -53.23 43.53
CA HIS A 76 -1.77 -54.02 44.64
C HIS A 76 -1.50 -55.51 44.42
N TYR A 77 -0.82 -56.11 45.38
CA TYR A 77 -0.53 -57.54 45.44
C TYR A 77 -1.43 -58.15 46.50
N SER A 78 -2.30 -59.06 46.10
CA SER A 78 -3.27 -59.72 46.97
C SER A 78 -2.92 -61.20 47.14
N TYR A 79 -2.91 -61.65 48.38
CA TYR A 79 -2.78 -63.06 48.74
C TYR A 79 -3.76 -63.35 49.88
N GLN A 80 -4.70 -64.28 49.64
CA GLN A 80 -5.84 -64.54 50.53
C GLN A 80 -6.64 -63.25 50.84
N GLN A 81 -6.79 -62.87 52.11
CA GLN A 81 -7.50 -61.65 52.53
C GLN A 81 -6.56 -60.46 52.80
N LYS A 82 -5.29 -60.54 52.37
CA LYS A 82 -4.30 -59.48 52.60
C LYS A 82 -3.89 -58.81 51.31
N THR A 83 -3.72 -57.50 51.40
CA THR A 83 -3.27 -56.65 50.29
C THR A 83 -1.98 -55.94 50.69
N TYR A 84 -0.97 -56.02 49.83
CA TYR A 84 0.28 -55.29 49.91
C TYR A 84 0.28 -54.29 48.76
N SER A 85 0.68 -53.05 49.02
CA SER A 85 0.68 -52.01 47.99
C SER A 85 2.10 -51.52 47.77
N LEU A 86 2.48 -51.40 46.50
CA LEU A 86 3.74 -50.80 46.08
C LEU A 86 3.43 -49.49 45.34
N THR A 87 3.99 -48.40 45.83
CA THR A 87 3.88 -47.10 45.16
C THR A 87 4.81 -47.08 43.96
N VAL A 88 4.28 -46.69 42.80
CA VAL A 88 5.06 -46.46 41.59
C VAL A 88 4.84 -45.01 41.14
N TYR A 89 5.92 -44.28 40.92
CA TYR A 89 5.91 -42.96 40.31
C TYR A 89 6.36 -43.09 38.85
N ILE A 90 5.56 -42.52 37.95
CA ILE A 90 5.98 -42.25 36.58
C ILE A 90 6.49 -40.82 36.57
N ASP A 91 7.79 -40.69 36.45
CA ASP A 91 8.51 -39.43 36.54
C ASP A 91 8.96 -38.96 35.16
N ASP A 92 9.02 -37.65 34.99
CA ASP A 92 9.76 -37.09 33.89
C ASP A 92 11.26 -37.21 34.20
N MET A 93 12.01 -37.83 33.28
CA MET A 93 13.45 -38.04 33.40
C MET A 93 14.22 -37.31 32.30
N LEU A 94 13.53 -36.58 31.42
CA LEU A 94 14.12 -35.88 30.31
C LEU A 94 14.15 -34.39 30.60
N ALA A 95 15.20 -33.72 30.12
CA ALA A 95 15.32 -32.28 30.29
C ALA A 95 14.55 -31.54 29.18
N PRO A 96 13.89 -30.41 29.51
CA PRO A 96 13.17 -29.59 28.54
C PRO A 96 14.01 -29.21 27.33
N GLN A 97 13.42 -29.20 26.14
CA GLN A 97 14.06 -28.67 24.94
C GLN A 97 13.46 -27.32 24.59
N PHE A 98 14.30 -26.36 24.18
CA PHE A 98 13.83 -25.02 23.81
C PHE A 98 14.79 -24.30 22.87
N GLU A 99 14.33 -23.23 22.24
CA GLU A 99 15.12 -22.34 21.40
C GLU A 99 15.44 -21.02 22.13
N ILE A 100 16.60 -20.45 21.84
CA ILE A 100 17.03 -19.15 22.38
C ILE A 100 16.70 -18.03 21.41
N GLN A 101 16.25 -16.90 21.97
CA GLN A 101 16.18 -15.63 21.28
C GLN A 101 17.06 -14.58 21.98
N ASN A 102 17.91 -13.92 21.19
CA ASN A 102 18.70 -12.77 21.66
C ASN A 102 17.84 -11.50 21.69
N ARG A 103 18.21 -10.55 22.55
CA ARG A 103 17.50 -9.27 22.73
C ARG A 103 18.45 -8.09 22.74
N THR A 104 17.92 -6.93 22.41
CA THR A 104 18.54 -5.62 22.64
C THR A 104 17.65 -4.87 23.61
N ILE A 105 18.24 -4.18 24.59
CA ILE A 105 17.52 -3.45 25.65
C ILE A 105 18.22 -2.14 26.00
N LEU A 106 17.50 -1.27 26.69
CA LEU A 106 18.10 -0.07 27.29
C LEU A 106 18.75 -0.37 28.64
N LYS A 107 19.73 0.46 28.98
CA LYS A 107 20.44 0.40 30.24
C LYS A 107 19.47 0.45 31.43
N ASN A 108 19.65 -0.47 32.37
CA ASN A 108 18.82 -0.70 33.55
C ASN A 108 17.41 -1.27 33.27
N GLU A 109 17.09 -1.65 32.04
CA GLU A 109 15.85 -2.40 31.78
C GLU A 109 15.93 -3.80 32.39
N THR A 110 14.77 -4.28 32.85
CA THR A 110 14.63 -5.64 33.36
C THR A 110 14.18 -6.56 32.24
N VAL A 111 14.96 -7.61 31.98
CA VAL A 111 14.56 -8.68 31.04
C VAL A 111 14.04 -9.84 31.83
N LYS A 112 12.86 -10.35 31.46
CA LYS A 112 12.39 -11.61 32.00
C LYS A 112 13.02 -12.79 31.24
N PRO A 113 13.45 -13.86 31.94
CA PRO A 113 14.11 -14.99 31.28
C PRO A 113 13.21 -15.68 30.24
N GLU A 114 11.88 -15.62 30.42
CA GLU A 114 10.89 -16.12 29.46
C GLU A 114 10.94 -15.40 28.11
N GLU A 115 11.36 -14.14 28.06
CA GLU A 115 11.48 -13.37 26.80
C GLU A 115 12.60 -13.88 25.89
N LEU A 116 13.52 -14.67 26.44
CA LEU A 116 14.70 -15.20 25.74
C LEU A 116 14.50 -16.63 25.25
N VAL A 117 13.32 -17.21 25.49
CA VAL A 117 13.03 -18.61 25.22
C VAL A 117 11.83 -18.73 24.28
N LYS A 118 11.94 -19.65 23.32
CA LYS A 118 10.86 -20.04 22.41
C LYS A 118 10.74 -21.55 22.34
N ASN A 119 9.56 -22.03 21.95
CA ASN A 119 9.31 -23.44 21.62
C ASN A 119 9.75 -24.42 22.72
N ILE A 120 9.37 -24.17 23.98
CA ILE A 120 9.63 -25.12 25.07
C ILE A 120 8.83 -26.40 24.81
N GLN A 121 9.52 -27.53 24.81
CA GLN A 121 8.98 -28.88 24.66
C GLN A 121 9.41 -29.71 25.86
N ASP A 122 8.43 -30.19 26.62
CA ASP A 122 8.62 -31.02 27.81
C ASP A 122 7.34 -31.80 28.12
N ASP A 123 7.45 -32.92 28.85
CA ASP A 123 6.29 -33.72 29.26
C ASP A 123 5.70 -33.23 30.60
N SER A 124 6.38 -32.31 31.31
CA SER A 124 5.94 -31.74 32.57
C SER A 124 5.96 -30.20 32.59
N ASP A 125 5.42 -29.60 33.66
CA ASP A 125 5.37 -28.14 33.79
C ASP A 125 6.78 -27.56 33.92
N THR A 126 7.06 -26.49 33.17
CA THR A 126 8.38 -25.85 33.16
C THR A 126 8.38 -24.46 33.79
N LYS A 127 9.50 -24.09 34.38
CA LYS A 127 9.82 -22.73 34.81
C LYS A 127 11.10 -22.27 34.14
N VAL A 128 11.15 -20.99 33.79
CA VAL A 128 12.32 -20.37 33.17
C VAL A 128 12.96 -19.42 34.17
N TYR A 129 14.27 -19.51 34.35
CA TYR A 129 15.00 -18.59 35.22
C TYR A 129 16.43 -18.38 34.75
N PHE A 130 17.05 -17.28 35.18
CA PHE A 130 18.45 -17.03 34.92
C PHE A 130 19.35 -17.81 35.88
N VAL A 131 20.51 -18.28 35.42
CA VAL A 131 21.52 -18.96 36.26
C VAL A 131 21.96 -18.11 37.47
N LYS A 132 21.88 -16.79 37.33
CA LYS A 132 22.14 -15.80 38.38
C LYS A 132 21.39 -14.51 38.07
N GLU A 133 21.37 -13.59 39.03
CA GLU A 133 20.87 -12.24 38.77
C GLU A 133 21.80 -11.50 37.80
N TYR A 134 21.19 -10.83 36.84
CA TYR A 134 21.88 -9.99 35.86
C TYR A 134 21.42 -8.54 36.04
N ILE A 135 22.39 -7.64 36.08
CA ILE A 135 22.18 -6.20 36.07
C ILE A 135 22.75 -5.69 34.74
N PHE A 136 21.92 -5.01 33.96
CA PHE A 136 22.23 -4.55 32.62
C PHE A 136 22.55 -3.04 32.63
N ASP A 137 23.60 -2.67 33.37
CA ASP A 137 23.97 -1.28 33.69
C ASP A 137 25.12 -0.71 32.84
N GLU A 138 25.73 -1.50 31.96
CA GLU A 138 26.81 -1.08 31.07
C GLU A 138 26.44 -1.30 29.60
N GLU A 139 26.81 -0.38 28.70
CA GLU A 139 26.63 -0.55 27.24
C GLU A 139 27.61 -1.61 26.71
N LYS A 140 27.17 -2.87 26.70
CA LYS A 140 27.89 -4.04 26.17
C LYS A 140 26.92 -5.18 25.87
N THR A 141 27.42 -6.23 25.22
CA THR A 141 26.68 -7.49 25.08
C THR A 141 26.94 -8.38 26.29
N TYR A 142 25.88 -8.71 27.02
CA TYR A 142 25.89 -9.68 28.11
C TYR A 142 25.53 -11.05 27.55
N GLN A 143 26.34 -12.06 27.90
CA GLN A 143 25.96 -13.45 27.73
C GLN A 143 25.25 -13.91 29.01
N VAL A 144 23.98 -14.30 28.88
CA VAL A 144 23.16 -14.74 30.01
C VAL A 144 22.83 -16.22 29.87
N GLY A 145 23.01 -16.97 30.97
CA GLY A 145 22.60 -18.36 31.05
C GLY A 145 21.12 -18.42 31.42
N VAL A 146 20.32 -19.05 30.57
CA VAL A 146 18.89 -19.26 30.79
C VAL A 146 18.66 -20.74 31.00
N VAL A 147 17.99 -21.07 32.10
CA VAL A 147 17.64 -22.44 32.46
C VAL A 147 16.14 -22.61 32.31
N VAL A 148 15.75 -23.66 31.60
CA VAL A 148 14.40 -24.21 31.68
C VAL A 148 14.50 -25.46 32.54
N GLU A 149 13.82 -25.42 33.69
CA GLU A 149 13.72 -26.54 34.63
C GLU A 149 12.27 -27.02 34.66
N ASP A 150 12.11 -28.34 34.60
CA ASP A 150 10.81 -28.97 34.70
C ASP A 150 10.38 -29.18 36.16
N SER A 151 9.18 -29.72 36.37
CA SER A 151 8.64 -29.96 37.71
C SER A 151 9.31 -31.13 38.45
N TYR A 152 10.08 -31.96 37.75
CA TYR A 152 10.81 -33.13 38.23
C TYR A 152 12.30 -32.85 38.51
N GLY A 153 12.77 -31.65 38.18
CA GLY A 153 14.13 -31.17 38.43
C GLY A 153 15.10 -31.37 37.26
N ASN A 154 14.64 -31.82 36.08
CA ASN A 154 15.46 -31.90 34.89
C ASN A 154 15.66 -30.51 34.28
N LYS A 155 16.88 -30.24 33.78
CA LYS A 155 17.29 -28.89 33.39
C LYS A 155 18.02 -28.90 32.05
N THR A 156 17.66 -27.95 31.20
CA THR A 156 18.46 -27.56 30.05
C THR A 156 18.89 -26.12 30.22
N GLU A 157 20.18 -25.85 30.06
CA GLU A 157 20.76 -24.51 30.10
C GLU A 157 21.27 -24.12 28.72
N LYS A 158 20.91 -22.93 28.25
CA LYS A 158 21.44 -22.35 27.01
C LYS A 158 21.84 -20.89 27.24
N ASN A 159 22.79 -20.42 26.45
CA ASN A 159 23.23 -19.03 26.48
C ASN A 159 22.41 -18.18 25.52
N ALA A 160 21.86 -17.08 26.01
CA ALA A 160 21.34 -15.97 25.22
C ALA A 160 22.28 -14.78 25.27
N TYR A 161 22.17 -13.91 24.27
CA TYR A 161 22.91 -12.65 24.24
C TYR A 161 21.93 -11.48 24.36
N ILE A 162 22.20 -10.61 25.32
CA ILE A 162 21.48 -9.36 25.54
C ILE A 162 22.44 -8.22 25.23
N GLN A 163 22.15 -7.46 24.18
CA GLN A 163 22.89 -6.26 23.85
C GLN A 163 22.28 -5.06 24.59
N VAL A 164 23.04 -4.44 25.50
CA VAL A 164 22.58 -3.28 26.26
C VAL A 164 23.04 -1.99 25.59
N GLN A 165 22.14 -1.03 25.46
CA GLN A 165 22.40 0.28 24.88
C GLN A 165 22.09 1.39 25.89
N ASN A 166 22.84 2.50 25.86
CA ASN A 166 22.66 3.60 26.82
C ASN A 166 21.43 4.48 26.54
N GLN A 167 20.93 4.43 25.32
CA GLN A 167 19.79 5.19 24.84
C GLN A 167 19.16 4.39 23.72
N ASP A 168 17.87 4.62 23.51
CA ASP A 168 17.24 4.16 22.29
C ASP A 168 17.94 4.80 21.11
N LYS A 169 18.11 4.04 20.04
CA LYS A 169 18.73 4.47 18.79
C LYS A 169 17.79 4.27 17.60
N GLN A 170 16.60 3.69 17.81
CA GLN A 170 15.60 3.50 16.78
C GLN A 170 14.62 4.66 16.83
N PRO A 171 14.25 5.23 15.69
CA PRO A 171 13.16 6.20 15.64
C PRO A 171 11.80 5.51 15.63
N PRO A 172 10.72 6.22 15.99
CA PRO A 172 9.37 5.68 15.88
C PRO A 172 9.03 5.26 14.44
N THR A 173 8.28 4.19 14.32
CA THR A 173 7.75 3.68 13.05
C THR A 173 6.36 4.23 12.76
N VAL A 174 6.08 4.54 11.49
CA VAL A 174 4.77 5.03 11.04
C VAL A 174 4.19 4.11 9.97
N THR A 175 2.91 3.76 10.12
CA THR A 175 2.13 2.97 9.15
C THR A 175 0.88 3.73 8.73
N GLY A 176 0.29 3.37 7.57
CA GLY A 176 -0.90 4.02 7.02
C GLY A 176 -0.64 5.19 6.05
N LEU A 177 0.62 5.43 5.65
CA LEU A 177 1.01 6.49 4.72
C LEU A 177 0.87 6.08 3.24
N THR A 178 -0.27 5.52 2.85
CA THR A 178 -0.54 5.25 1.43
C THR A 178 -0.72 6.57 0.66
N PRO A 179 -0.23 6.70 -0.59
CA PRO A 179 -0.47 7.90 -1.39
C PRO A 179 -1.96 8.23 -1.48
N ILE A 180 -2.29 9.52 -1.47
CA ILE A 180 -3.66 10.01 -1.61
C ILE A 180 -3.78 10.72 -2.95
N THR A 181 -4.87 10.46 -3.67
CA THR A 181 -5.29 11.29 -4.82
C THR A 181 -6.60 11.99 -4.47
N LEU A 182 -6.67 13.30 -4.71
CA LEU A 182 -7.80 14.17 -4.41
C LEU A 182 -8.20 14.95 -5.67
N LEU A 183 -9.47 15.35 -5.75
CA LEU A 183 -9.92 16.39 -6.67
C LEU A 183 -9.86 17.76 -5.99
N ILE A 184 -9.65 18.82 -6.79
CA ILE A 184 -9.73 20.20 -6.29
C ILE A 184 -11.05 20.41 -5.53
N GLY A 185 -10.93 20.82 -4.26
CA GLY A 185 -12.07 21.12 -3.39
C GLY A 185 -12.53 20.00 -2.46
N ASP A 186 -11.94 18.80 -2.55
CA ASP A 186 -12.20 17.72 -1.61
C ASP A 186 -11.72 18.06 -0.19
N GLU A 187 -12.40 17.54 0.83
CA GLU A 187 -11.92 17.59 2.22
C GLU A 187 -10.93 16.45 2.50
N ILE A 188 -9.89 16.71 3.30
CA ILE A 188 -8.87 15.72 3.67
C ILE A 188 -8.60 15.69 5.19
N ASP A 189 -8.53 14.48 5.76
CA ASP A 189 -8.02 14.22 7.11
C ASP A 189 -6.67 13.51 7.02
N LEU A 190 -5.59 14.23 7.29
CA LEU A 190 -4.21 13.74 7.21
C LEU A 190 -3.84 12.77 8.35
N LYS A 191 -4.64 12.71 9.42
CA LYS A 191 -4.41 11.75 10.53
C LYS A 191 -5.13 10.44 10.33
N LYS A 192 -6.08 10.38 9.40
CA LYS A 192 -6.86 9.19 9.13
C LYS A 192 -5.93 8.03 8.75
N ASP A 193 -6.13 6.91 9.43
CA ASP A 193 -5.41 5.64 9.26
C ASP A 193 -3.91 5.68 9.61
N VAL A 194 -3.38 6.80 10.11
CA VAL A 194 -1.97 6.93 10.51
C VAL A 194 -1.77 6.39 11.92
N VAL A 195 -0.84 5.44 12.06
CA VAL A 195 -0.48 4.83 13.34
C VAL A 195 1.03 4.96 13.57
N VAL A 196 1.41 5.52 14.71
CA VAL A 196 2.81 5.67 15.15
C VAL A 196 3.06 4.70 16.30
N LYS A 197 4.19 3.98 16.24
CA LYS A 197 4.63 3.03 17.28
C LYS A 197 6.14 3.13 17.46
N ASP A 198 6.57 2.94 18.69
CA ASP A 198 7.98 2.92 19.06
C ASP A 198 8.24 1.70 19.97
N ASP A 199 9.49 1.22 20.05
CA ASP A 199 9.85 0.06 20.84
C ASP A 199 10.08 0.37 22.33
N HIS A 200 10.38 1.63 22.68
CA HIS A 200 10.62 2.05 24.07
C HIS A 200 9.83 3.32 24.51
N ASP A 201 9.03 3.93 23.63
CA ASP A 201 8.12 5.04 23.92
C ASP A 201 6.63 4.70 23.64
N GLU A 202 5.77 4.77 24.64
CA GLU A 202 4.33 4.50 24.48
C GLU A 202 3.56 5.66 23.82
N SER A 203 4.15 6.86 23.74
CA SER A 203 3.49 8.05 23.22
C SER A 203 4.44 8.95 22.41
N PRO A 204 5.01 8.42 21.30
CA PRO A 204 5.87 9.20 20.43
C PRO A 204 5.12 10.40 19.85
N LEU A 205 5.82 11.52 19.71
CA LEU A 205 5.25 12.77 19.19
C LEU A 205 5.12 12.69 17.66
N LEU A 206 3.90 12.88 17.14
CA LEU A 206 3.65 13.06 15.71
C LEU A 206 3.33 14.53 15.39
N THR A 207 4.12 15.12 14.49
CA THR A 207 3.84 16.43 13.89
C THR A 207 3.69 16.29 12.38
N ILE A 208 2.63 16.87 11.82
CA ILE A 208 2.36 16.86 10.37
C ILE A 208 2.67 18.24 9.83
N ASP A 209 3.58 18.32 8.86
CA ASP A 209 3.82 19.52 8.06
C ASP A 209 3.14 19.38 6.69
N ASP A 210 1.98 20.02 6.59
CA ASP A 210 1.18 20.18 5.37
C ASP A 210 1.23 21.61 4.83
N SER A 211 2.18 22.43 5.30
CA SER A 211 2.25 23.86 4.95
C SER A 211 2.36 24.14 3.45
N LYS A 212 2.83 23.14 2.68
CA LYS A 212 2.92 23.19 1.22
C LYS A 212 1.71 22.60 0.51
N LEU A 213 0.88 21.81 1.19
CA LEU A 213 -0.30 21.19 0.60
C LEU A 213 -1.34 22.26 0.28
N ASN A 214 -1.75 22.32 -0.99
CA ASN A 214 -2.84 23.20 -1.42
C ASN A 214 -3.91 22.39 -2.15
N ILE A 215 -4.93 21.95 -1.42
CA ILE A 215 -6.05 21.14 -1.97
C ILE A 215 -6.94 21.91 -2.96
N ARG A 216 -6.66 23.19 -3.20
CA ARG A 216 -7.36 24.03 -4.18
C ARG A 216 -6.52 24.30 -5.43
N GLN A 217 -5.34 23.71 -5.52
CA GLN A 217 -4.41 23.88 -6.62
C GLN A 217 -3.95 22.49 -7.08
N MET A 218 -3.89 22.27 -8.38
CA MET A 218 -3.37 21.00 -8.91
C MET A 218 -1.89 20.84 -8.56
N GLY A 219 -1.49 19.60 -8.30
CA GLY A 219 -0.09 19.25 -8.12
C GLY A 219 0.13 18.03 -7.27
N GLU A 220 1.36 17.51 -7.33
CA GLU A 220 1.85 16.57 -6.34
C GLU A 220 2.43 17.36 -5.17
N TYR A 221 1.96 17.03 -3.99
CA TYR A 221 2.37 17.60 -2.73
C TYR A 221 2.99 16.52 -1.87
N GLU A 222 4.05 16.89 -1.17
CA GLU A 222 4.63 16.07 -0.12
C GLU A 222 4.14 16.62 1.22
N VAL A 223 3.48 15.75 1.99
CA VAL A 223 3.16 16.02 3.38
C VAL A 223 4.16 15.26 4.24
N TYR A 224 4.83 15.96 5.14
CA TYR A 224 5.88 15.38 5.98
C TYR A 224 5.32 15.00 7.35
N TYR A 225 5.60 13.77 7.76
CA TYR A 225 5.22 13.20 9.05
C TYR A 225 6.49 13.09 9.86
N HIS A 226 6.68 14.03 10.78
CA HIS A 226 7.81 14.05 11.70
C HIS A 226 7.43 13.30 12.96
N VAL A 227 8.19 12.26 13.26
CA VAL A 227 8.02 11.50 14.49
C VAL A 227 9.26 11.61 15.35
N LYS A 228 9.04 11.69 16.66
CA LYS A 228 10.12 11.81 17.64
C LYS A 228 9.74 11.12 18.93
N ASP A 229 10.64 10.30 19.44
CA ASP A 229 10.52 9.65 20.74
C ASP A 229 11.05 10.57 21.88
N ALA A 230 10.89 10.11 23.13
CA ALA A 230 11.46 10.76 24.31
C ALA A 230 13.00 10.76 24.34
N SER A 231 13.66 9.80 23.69
CA SER A 231 15.12 9.66 23.62
C SER A 231 15.77 10.61 22.60
N GLY A 232 14.97 11.27 21.78
CA GLY A 232 15.39 12.21 20.76
C GLY A 232 15.62 11.58 19.38
N ASN A 233 15.33 10.30 19.19
CA ASN A 233 15.36 9.66 17.88
C ASN A 233 14.18 10.17 17.05
N GLU A 234 14.48 10.54 15.81
CA GLU A 234 13.53 11.15 14.91
C GLU A 234 13.59 10.49 13.54
N ASP A 235 12.42 10.40 12.92
CA ASP A 235 12.32 10.06 11.50
C ASP A 235 11.31 10.99 10.83
N THR A 236 11.47 11.13 9.52
CA THR A 236 10.58 11.94 8.69
C THR A 236 10.13 11.10 7.52
N LEU A 237 8.83 10.80 7.50
CA LEU A 237 8.22 10.07 6.41
C LEU A 237 7.42 11.00 5.53
N ILE A 238 7.35 10.65 4.25
CA ILE A 238 6.68 11.46 3.24
C ILE A 238 5.43 10.71 2.77
N ARG A 239 4.28 11.39 2.84
CA ARG A 239 3.06 10.95 2.15
C ARG A 239 2.87 11.81 0.91
N LYS A 240 2.81 11.17 -0.25
CA LYS A 240 2.47 11.86 -1.51
C LYS A 240 0.96 12.09 -1.57
N VAL A 241 0.59 13.33 -1.86
CA VAL A 241 -0.79 13.76 -2.10
C VAL A 241 -0.85 14.36 -3.49
N GLU A 242 -1.57 13.73 -4.40
CA GLU A 242 -1.81 14.24 -5.74
C GLU A 242 -3.17 14.94 -5.78
N VAL A 243 -3.18 16.22 -6.11
CA VAL A 243 -4.40 17.00 -6.33
C VAL A 243 -4.58 17.16 -7.83
N LEU A 244 -5.65 16.57 -8.35
CA LEU A 244 -6.03 16.59 -9.76
C LEU A 244 -7.14 17.62 -10.01
N SER A 245 -7.18 18.15 -11.24
CA SER A 245 -8.35 18.90 -11.71
C SER A 245 -9.48 17.94 -12.06
N GLN A 246 -10.71 18.40 -11.87
CA GLN A 246 -11.91 17.73 -12.36
C GLN A 246 -12.06 17.72 -13.90
N TYR A 247 -11.09 18.26 -14.65
CA TYR A 247 -11.16 18.46 -16.10
C TYR A 247 -10.10 17.71 -16.94
N ASP A 248 -9.32 16.80 -16.35
CA ASP A 248 -8.41 15.96 -17.14
C ASP A 248 -9.16 14.80 -17.83
N ASN A 249 -9.06 14.76 -19.16
CA ASN A 249 -9.52 13.72 -20.10
C ASN A 249 -11.01 13.39 -20.11
N ARG A 250 -11.77 14.14 -20.91
CA ARG A 250 -13.05 13.64 -21.43
C ARG A 250 -12.74 12.72 -22.59
N GLU A 251 -12.84 11.41 -22.36
CA GLU A 251 -12.70 10.43 -23.43
C GLU A 251 -13.70 10.70 -24.55
N ALA A 252 -13.29 10.39 -25.77
CA ALA A 252 -14.17 10.24 -26.94
C ALA A 252 -15.43 9.44 -26.57
N LEU A 253 -16.58 9.83 -27.11
CA LEU A 253 -17.84 9.15 -26.84
C LEU A 253 -17.81 7.80 -27.57
N LYS A 254 -17.70 6.69 -26.83
CA LYS A 254 -17.70 5.33 -27.39
C LYS A 254 -19.13 4.84 -27.65
N ASP A 255 -19.92 5.64 -28.35
CA ASP A 255 -21.32 5.35 -28.69
C ASP A 255 -21.50 4.81 -30.13
N GLY A 256 -20.40 4.70 -30.87
CA GLY A 256 -20.37 4.20 -32.25
C GLY A 256 -20.77 5.25 -33.29
N ILE A 257 -20.91 6.51 -32.90
CA ILE A 257 -21.18 7.63 -33.80
C ILE A 257 -19.85 8.25 -34.23
N LYS A 258 -19.62 8.35 -35.55
CA LYS A 258 -18.45 9.06 -36.06
C LYS A 258 -18.66 10.57 -35.91
N THR A 259 -17.86 11.28 -35.11
CA THR A 259 -18.01 12.73 -34.86
C THR A 259 -16.81 13.52 -35.37
N CYS A 260 -17.06 14.60 -36.11
CA CYS A 260 -16.03 15.53 -36.59
C CYS A 260 -16.19 16.90 -35.94
N TYR A 261 -15.18 17.30 -35.18
CA TYR A 261 -14.99 18.67 -34.70
C TYR A 261 -14.14 19.43 -35.73
N LEU A 262 -14.82 20.15 -36.63
CA LEU A 262 -14.15 20.91 -37.68
C LEU A 262 -13.56 22.20 -37.09
N THR A 263 -12.25 22.42 -37.26
CA THR A 263 -11.57 23.57 -36.65
C THR A 263 -10.68 24.33 -37.63
N PHE A 264 -10.65 25.66 -37.46
CA PHE A 264 -9.85 26.58 -38.27
C PHE A 264 -8.98 27.47 -37.38
N ASP A 265 -7.68 27.49 -37.67
CA ASP A 265 -6.68 28.30 -36.97
C ASP A 265 -6.22 29.50 -37.83
N ASP A 266 -5.58 30.46 -37.16
CA ASP A 266 -4.88 31.62 -37.71
C ASP A 266 -5.75 32.75 -38.30
N GLY A 267 -7.04 32.54 -38.53
CA GLY A 267 -7.98 33.61 -38.89
C GLY A 267 -8.27 34.58 -37.74
N PRO A 268 -9.15 35.57 -37.95
CA PRO A 268 -9.88 35.81 -39.19
C PRO A 268 -8.98 36.42 -40.29
N SER A 269 -9.39 36.23 -41.55
CA SER A 269 -8.77 36.81 -42.74
C SER A 269 -9.80 37.02 -43.85
N SER A 270 -9.36 37.40 -45.05
CA SER A 270 -10.23 37.42 -46.23
C SER A 270 -10.85 36.05 -46.56
N ASN A 271 -10.19 34.96 -46.20
CA ASN A 271 -10.65 33.60 -46.48
C ASN A 271 -11.78 33.16 -45.53
N THR A 272 -11.86 33.74 -44.33
CA THR A 272 -12.88 33.39 -43.32
C THR A 272 -14.29 33.56 -43.87
N LYS A 273 -14.54 34.60 -44.67
CA LYS A 273 -15.86 34.83 -45.25
C LYS A 273 -16.29 33.70 -46.18
N GLU A 274 -15.42 33.31 -47.11
CA GLU A 274 -15.71 32.22 -48.06
C GLU A 274 -15.90 30.88 -47.34
N ILE A 275 -15.09 30.61 -46.31
CA ILE A 275 -15.26 29.41 -45.46
C ILE A 275 -16.62 29.44 -44.75
N LEU A 276 -17.01 30.56 -44.15
CA LEU A 276 -18.32 30.68 -43.50
C LEU A 276 -19.49 30.46 -44.48
N ASP A 277 -19.35 30.90 -45.73
CA ASP A 277 -20.38 30.73 -46.76
C ASP A 277 -20.47 29.26 -47.22
N ILE A 278 -19.34 28.56 -47.37
CA ILE A 278 -19.29 27.11 -47.62
C ILE A 278 -19.93 26.34 -46.46
N LEU A 279 -19.57 26.65 -45.21
CA LEU A 279 -20.11 25.97 -44.04
C LEU A 279 -21.64 26.14 -43.92
N ASP A 280 -22.16 27.33 -44.26
CA ASP A 280 -23.61 27.57 -44.29
C ASP A 280 -24.32 26.79 -45.40
N GLU A 281 -23.71 26.64 -46.58
CA GLU A 281 -24.23 25.82 -47.69
C GLU A 281 -24.36 24.35 -47.27
N TYR A 282 -23.39 23.83 -46.51
CA TYR A 282 -23.40 22.47 -45.99
C TYR A 282 -24.20 22.32 -44.69
N HIS A 283 -24.68 23.43 -44.12
CA HIS A 283 -25.33 23.47 -42.79
C HIS A 283 -24.46 22.91 -41.65
N ILE A 284 -23.14 23.08 -41.76
CA ILE A 284 -22.15 22.60 -40.79
C ILE A 284 -21.71 23.74 -39.89
N LYS A 285 -21.55 23.45 -38.61
CA LYS A 285 -20.93 24.37 -37.63
C LYS A 285 -19.52 23.89 -37.31
N ALA A 286 -18.67 24.83 -36.92
CA ALA A 286 -17.23 24.65 -36.78
C ALA A 286 -16.70 25.49 -35.62
N THR A 287 -15.43 25.31 -35.27
CA THR A 287 -14.74 26.10 -34.26
C THR A 287 -13.59 26.91 -34.88
N PHE A 288 -13.49 28.20 -34.56
CA PHE A 288 -12.44 29.07 -35.05
C PHE A 288 -11.53 29.49 -33.90
N PHE A 289 -10.25 29.09 -33.92
CA PHE A 289 -9.24 29.55 -32.98
C PHE A 289 -8.58 30.81 -33.54
N VAL A 290 -9.06 31.95 -33.07
CA VAL A 290 -8.76 33.24 -33.71
C VAL A 290 -7.47 33.88 -33.20
N THR A 291 -6.88 34.70 -34.06
CA THR A 291 -5.70 35.52 -33.78
C THR A 291 -5.97 37.01 -33.86
N GLY A 292 -5.02 37.81 -33.33
CA GLY A 292 -5.02 39.26 -33.42
C GLY A 292 -4.30 39.82 -34.65
N THR A 293 -3.92 38.96 -35.60
CA THR A 293 -2.99 39.32 -36.69
C THR A 293 -3.61 40.15 -37.81
N SER A 294 -4.95 40.11 -37.97
CA SER A 294 -5.67 40.92 -38.96
C SER A 294 -6.81 41.75 -38.34
N PRO A 295 -6.51 42.91 -37.72
CA PRO A 295 -7.52 43.76 -37.09
C PRO A 295 -8.65 44.25 -38.02
N LYS A 296 -8.35 44.42 -39.32
CA LYS A 296 -9.34 44.79 -40.34
C LYS A 296 -10.44 43.73 -40.51
N ASP A 297 -10.14 42.47 -40.18
CA ASP A 297 -11.00 41.30 -40.39
C ASP A 297 -11.69 40.84 -39.09
N PHE A 298 -11.49 41.53 -37.95
CA PHE A 298 -12.09 41.16 -36.66
C PHE A 298 -13.62 41.06 -36.67
N HIS A 299 -14.29 41.74 -37.59
CA HIS A 299 -15.74 41.64 -37.75
C HIS A 299 -16.21 40.22 -38.11
N TYR A 300 -15.35 39.39 -38.72
CA TYR A 300 -15.69 37.99 -39.00
C TYR A 300 -15.75 37.11 -37.76
N ILE A 301 -15.10 37.49 -36.65
CA ILE A 301 -15.26 36.80 -35.35
C ILE A 301 -16.73 36.89 -34.90
N LYS A 302 -17.30 38.09 -35.03
CA LYS A 302 -18.71 38.34 -34.72
C LYS A 302 -19.63 37.64 -35.70
N GLU A 303 -19.33 37.67 -37.00
CA GLU A 303 -20.13 36.97 -38.02
C GLU A 303 -20.16 35.46 -37.77
N ALA A 304 -19.00 34.83 -37.55
CA ALA A 304 -18.89 33.41 -37.22
C ALA A 304 -19.69 33.04 -35.97
N TYR A 305 -19.57 33.83 -34.89
CA TYR A 305 -20.34 33.61 -33.68
C TYR A 305 -21.86 33.72 -33.90
N GLN A 306 -22.31 34.73 -34.64
CA GLN A 306 -23.73 34.94 -34.95
C GLN A 306 -24.31 33.84 -35.84
N LYS A 307 -23.47 33.24 -36.70
CA LYS A 307 -23.82 32.06 -37.50
C LYS A 307 -23.80 30.75 -36.70
N GLY A 308 -23.47 30.79 -35.40
CA GLY A 308 -23.53 29.63 -34.50
C GLY A 308 -22.25 28.78 -34.46
N HIS A 309 -21.12 29.32 -34.93
CA HIS A 309 -19.82 28.68 -34.77
C HIS A 309 -19.23 28.98 -33.39
N THR A 310 -18.40 28.07 -32.87
CA THR A 310 -17.63 28.32 -31.64
C THR A 310 -16.42 29.18 -31.96
N ILE A 311 -16.13 30.14 -31.08
CA ILE A 311 -14.89 30.92 -31.10
C ILE A 311 -14.00 30.41 -29.99
N GLY A 312 -12.74 30.10 -30.32
CA GLY A 312 -11.65 29.77 -29.41
C GLY A 312 -10.52 30.78 -29.54
N LEU A 313 -9.57 30.78 -28.59
CA LEU A 313 -8.42 31.68 -28.58
C LEU A 313 -7.18 30.95 -29.11
N HIS A 314 -6.48 31.55 -30.07
CA HIS A 314 -5.17 31.05 -30.50
C HIS A 314 -4.04 31.84 -29.82
N THR A 315 -3.80 33.06 -30.28
CA THR A 315 -2.91 34.09 -29.68
C THR A 315 -3.17 35.43 -30.36
N TYR A 316 -2.81 36.56 -29.74
CA TYR A 316 -2.95 37.86 -30.39
C TYR A 316 -1.89 38.06 -31.48
N SER A 317 -0.61 37.85 -31.18
CA SER A 317 0.48 38.16 -32.12
C SER A 317 0.81 37.01 -33.08
N HIS A 318 0.57 35.76 -32.67
CA HIS A 318 1.06 34.56 -33.34
C HIS A 318 2.58 34.56 -33.58
N ASP A 319 3.33 35.30 -32.75
CA ASP A 319 4.80 35.39 -32.81
C ASP A 319 5.41 34.39 -31.83
N TYR A 320 5.88 33.25 -32.38
CA TYR A 320 6.49 32.16 -31.61
C TYR A 320 7.65 32.61 -30.70
N GLU A 321 8.47 33.56 -31.13
CA GLU A 321 9.60 34.04 -30.33
C GLU A 321 9.09 34.80 -29.10
N TYR A 322 8.13 35.70 -29.30
CA TYR A 322 7.54 36.46 -28.21
C TYR A 322 6.71 35.58 -27.27
N ILE A 323 5.74 34.83 -27.78
CA ILE A 323 4.77 34.10 -26.96
C ILE A 323 5.45 32.96 -26.18
N TYR A 324 6.46 32.29 -26.75
CA TYR A 324 7.15 31.19 -26.08
C TYR A 324 8.42 31.60 -25.32
N SER A 325 8.79 32.88 -25.32
CA SER A 325 9.92 33.35 -24.48
C SER A 325 9.64 33.24 -22.97
N SER A 326 8.38 33.33 -22.51
CA SER A 326 8.01 33.13 -21.10
C SER A 326 6.50 32.90 -20.91
N LEU A 327 6.11 32.30 -19.76
CA LEU A 327 4.70 32.15 -19.36
C LEU A 327 3.97 33.50 -19.36
N LYS A 328 4.64 34.55 -18.86
CA LYS A 328 4.08 35.89 -18.78
C LYS A 328 3.74 36.44 -20.16
N ASN A 329 4.62 36.24 -21.15
CA ASN A 329 4.40 36.74 -22.49
C ASN A 329 3.27 35.99 -23.19
N TYR A 330 3.23 34.65 -23.08
CA TYR A 330 2.10 33.87 -23.58
C TYR A 330 0.77 34.34 -22.98
N ILE A 331 0.66 34.42 -21.64
CA ILE A 331 -0.59 34.81 -20.97
C ILE A 331 -0.97 36.27 -21.28
N SER A 332 0.01 37.17 -21.34
CA SER A 332 -0.23 38.56 -21.76
C SER A 332 -0.76 38.64 -23.19
N ASP A 333 -0.23 37.81 -24.10
CA ASP A 333 -0.67 37.76 -25.49
C ASP A 333 -2.06 37.12 -25.63
N LEU A 334 -2.30 36.03 -24.90
CA LEU A 334 -3.61 35.35 -24.81
C LEU A 334 -4.70 36.29 -24.28
N ASN A 335 -4.40 37.09 -23.25
CA ASN A 335 -5.36 38.06 -22.72
C ASN A 335 -5.73 39.15 -23.75
N LYS A 336 -4.80 39.58 -24.60
CA LYS A 336 -5.10 40.54 -25.66
C LYS A 336 -6.09 39.99 -26.68
N ILE A 337 -5.93 38.73 -27.10
CA ILE A 337 -6.89 38.12 -28.03
C ILE A 337 -8.23 37.84 -27.33
N LYS A 338 -8.22 37.47 -26.05
CA LYS A 338 -9.43 37.37 -25.22
C LYS A 338 -10.20 38.70 -25.20
N ASP A 339 -9.52 39.82 -25.01
CA ASP A 339 -10.14 41.15 -25.04
C ASP A 339 -10.77 41.47 -26.41
N VAL A 340 -10.09 41.15 -27.50
CA VAL A 340 -10.63 41.31 -28.86
C VAL A 340 -11.89 40.48 -29.04
N VAL A 341 -11.85 39.19 -28.68
CA VAL A 341 -13.02 38.30 -28.77
C VAL A 341 -14.17 38.85 -27.94
N TYR A 342 -13.92 39.26 -26.69
CA TYR A 342 -14.93 39.87 -25.83
C TYR A 342 -15.57 41.12 -26.47
N GLN A 343 -14.77 41.98 -27.11
CA GLN A 343 -15.29 43.15 -27.82
C GLN A 343 -16.18 42.80 -29.01
N GLN A 344 -15.90 41.69 -29.70
CA GLN A 344 -16.68 41.24 -30.87
C GLN A 344 -17.99 40.55 -30.48
N ILE A 345 -17.97 39.69 -29.45
CA ILE A 345 -19.11 38.80 -29.14
C ILE A 345 -19.74 39.03 -27.76
N GLY A 346 -19.14 39.87 -26.92
CA GLY A 346 -19.66 40.21 -25.59
C GLY A 346 -19.57 39.09 -24.56
N LYS A 347 -18.72 38.08 -24.80
CA LYS A 347 -18.54 36.91 -23.92
C LYS A 347 -17.07 36.57 -23.76
N ASN A 348 -16.73 36.08 -22.57
CA ASN A 348 -15.45 35.42 -22.35
C ASN A 348 -15.49 34.02 -22.94
N VAL A 349 -14.35 33.61 -23.47
CA VAL A 349 -14.12 32.29 -24.04
C VAL A 349 -12.95 31.66 -23.31
N ASP A 350 -13.12 30.38 -23.00
CA ASP A 350 -12.19 29.62 -22.19
C ASP A 350 -11.55 28.45 -22.97
N LEU A 351 -11.88 28.31 -24.27
CA LEU A 351 -11.28 27.33 -25.18
C LEU A 351 -10.06 27.93 -25.87
N ILE A 352 -8.94 27.21 -25.87
CA ILE A 352 -7.71 27.66 -26.53
C ILE A 352 -7.08 26.58 -27.40
N ARG A 353 -6.23 26.99 -28.32
CA ARG A 353 -5.28 26.11 -29.00
C ARG A 353 -3.92 26.77 -29.03
N PHE A 354 -2.87 26.05 -28.63
CA PHE A 354 -1.52 26.57 -28.66
C PHE A 354 -1.02 26.71 -30.11
N PRO A 355 -0.34 27.81 -30.49
CA PRO A 355 0.37 27.89 -31.77
C PRO A 355 1.35 26.73 -31.96
N GLY A 356 1.13 25.94 -33.00
CA GLY A 356 1.88 24.71 -33.28
C GLY A 356 1.47 23.48 -32.45
N GLY A 357 0.44 23.60 -31.61
CA GLY A 357 -0.05 22.55 -30.71
C GLY A 357 0.72 22.46 -29.40
N SER A 358 0.15 21.75 -28.42
CA SER A 358 0.79 21.47 -27.13
C SER A 358 2.09 20.66 -27.27
N SER A 359 2.18 19.89 -28.37
CA SER A 359 3.32 19.05 -28.73
C SER A 359 4.42 19.77 -29.52
N ASN A 360 4.32 21.09 -29.73
CA ASN A 360 5.25 21.80 -30.60
C ASN A 360 6.70 21.75 -30.07
N LEU A 361 7.65 21.58 -30.99
CA LEU A 361 9.09 21.62 -30.70
C LEU A 361 9.73 22.99 -30.97
N VAL A 362 9.05 23.88 -31.69
CA VAL A 362 9.58 25.20 -32.04
C VAL A 362 9.81 26.06 -30.78
N SER A 363 8.95 25.92 -29.77
CA SER A 363 9.08 26.59 -28.49
C SER A 363 10.40 26.29 -27.76
N LYS A 364 11.04 25.12 -27.99
CA LYS A 364 12.35 24.78 -27.41
C LYS A 364 13.45 25.78 -27.77
N LYS A 365 13.35 26.38 -28.96
CA LYS A 365 14.32 27.38 -29.43
C LYS A 365 14.34 28.64 -28.56
N TYR A 366 13.21 28.95 -27.93
CA TYR A 366 13.00 30.18 -27.17
C TYR A 366 13.00 29.93 -25.67
N ASN A 367 12.43 28.80 -25.23
CA ASN A 367 12.36 28.43 -23.81
C ASN A 367 12.08 26.93 -23.65
N GLU A 368 13.07 26.19 -23.16
CA GLU A 368 12.94 24.76 -22.85
C GLU A 368 12.03 24.54 -21.61
N GLY A 369 11.18 23.51 -21.65
CA GLY A 369 10.21 23.26 -20.58
C GLY A 369 8.93 24.09 -20.69
N ILE A 370 8.81 25.01 -21.67
CA ILE A 370 7.73 26.00 -21.67
C ILE A 370 6.36 25.38 -21.93
N MET A 371 6.24 24.36 -22.79
CA MET A 371 4.94 23.75 -23.09
C MET A 371 4.45 22.90 -21.91
N THR A 372 5.33 22.17 -21.24
CA THR A 372 5.05 21.48 -19.98
C THR A 372 4.50 22.44 -18.91
N ARG A 373 5.04 23.66 -18.83
CA ARG A 373 4.54 24.67 -17.89
C ARG A 373 3.27 25.35 -18.38
N LEU A 374 3.16 25.64 -19.68
CA LEU A 374 2.02 26.33 -20.27
C LEU A 374 0.75 25.49 -20.24
N THR A 375 0.83 24.21 -20.63
CA THR A 375 -0.31 23.28 -20.63
C THR A 375 -0.93 23.20 -19.24
N LYS A 376 -0.12 23.02 -18.19
CA LYS A 376 -0.59 23.09 -16.79
C LYS A 376 -1.15 24.47 -16.44
N LYS A 377 -0.43 25.54 -16.81
CA LYS A 377 -0.78 26.90 -16.42
C LYS A 377 -2.10 27.38 -17.02
N VAL A 378 -2.42 26.99 -18.25
CA VAL A 378 -3.69 27.40 -18.87
C VAL A 378 -4.87 26.67 -18.24
N ILE A 379 -4.72 25.40 -17.87
CA ILE A 379 -5.72 24.65 -17.10
C ILE A 379 -5.91 25.29 -15.72
N ASP A 380 -4.81 25.64 -15.02
CA ASP A 380 -4.86 26.37 -13.73
C ASP A 380 -5.61 27.71 -13.82
N LEU A 381 -5.61 28.33 -15.00
CA LEU A 381 -6.29 29.60 -15.26
C LEU A 381 -7.74 29.42 -15.73
N GLY A 382 -8.24 28.19 -15.77
CA GLY A 382 -9.60 27.85 -16.18
C GLY A 382 -9.80 27.74 -17.68
N TYR A 383 -8.73 27.69 -18.47
CA TYR A 383 -8.84 27.42 -19.91
C TYR A 383 -8.83 25.91 -20.17
N GLN A 384 -9.52 25.49 -21.22
CA GLN A 384 -9.36 24.17 -21.82
C GLN A 384 -8.61 24.32 -23.15
N TYR A 385 -7.52 23.59 -23.33
CA TYR A 385 -6.83 23.56 -24.62
C TYR A 385 -7.22 22.33 -25.45
N TYR A 386 -7.14 22.46 -26.77
CA TYR A 386 -7.41 21.39 -27.74
C TYR A 386 -6.32 21.36 -28.81
N ASP A 387 -5.77 20.18 -29.06
CA ASP A 387 -4.92 19.89 -30.21
C ASP A 387 -5.80 19.37 -31.36
N TRP A 388 -5.33 18.38 -32.13
CA TRP A 388 -6.07 17.80 -33.25
C TRP A 388 -5.75 16.31 -33.42
N THR A 389 -6.46 15.61 -34.31
CA THR A 389 -6.16 14.22 -34.66
C THR A 389 -6.02 14.00 -36.16
N SER A 390 -6.50 14.96 -36.96
CA SER A 390 -6.44 14.92 -38.42
C SER A 390 -6.14 16.30 -38.99
N ILE A 391 -5.47 16.33 -40.14
CA ILE A 391 -5.08 17.54 -40.87
C ILE A 391 -5.28 17.37 -42.37
N ASN A 392 -5.40 18.47 -43.11
CA ASN A 392 -5.28 18.47 -44.58
C ASN A 392 -3.84 18.76 -45.04
N GLY A 393 -2.93 19.14 -44.13
CA GLY A 393 -1.53 19.47 -44.41
C GLY A 393 -1.26 20.88 -44.94
N ASP A 394 -2.23 21.80 -44.86
CA ASP A 394 -2.05 23.20 -45.26
C ASP A 394 -1.01 23.96 -44.40
N GLY A 395 -0.87 23.57 -43.14
CA GLY A 395 0.20 23.99 -42.22
C GLY A 395 1.54 23.24 -42.39
N GLU A 396 1.58 22.13 -43.14
CA GLU A 396 2.78 21.30 -43.36
C GLU A 396 3.50 21.58 -44.69
N GLY A 397 3.02 22.57 -45.45
CA GLY A 397 3.62 22.97 -46.71
C GLY A 397 3.06 22.27 -47.95
N ILE A 398 1.97 21.50 -47.83
CA ILE A 398 1.21 21.05 -49.01
C ILE A 398 0.53 22.27 -49.64
N LYS A 399 0.75 22.50 -50.94
CA LYS A 399 0.28 23.71 -51.65
C LYS A 399 -0.76 23.48 -52.74
N THR A 400 -1.08 22.23 -53.09
CA THR A 400 -2.08 21.93 -54.14
C THR A 400 -3.40 21.49 -53.52
N VAL A 401 -4.52 21.88 -54.14
CA VAL A 401 -5.87 21.48 -53.71
C VAL A 401 -6.00 19.96 -53.62
N ASP A 402 -5.59 19.24 -54.67
CA ASP A 402 -5.61 17.77 -54.68
C ASP A 402 -4.72 17.14 -53.60
N GLY A 403 -3.58 17.78 -53.29
CA GLY A 403 -2.69 17.34 -52.23
C GLY A 403 -3.35 17.47 -50.85
N LEU A 404 -4.04 18.59 -50.60
CA LEU A 404 -4.77 18.82 -49.36
C LEU A 404 -5.91 17.82 -49.18
N ILE A 405 -6.70 17.60 -50.24
CA ILE A 405 -7.80 16.62 -50.23
C ILE A 405 -7.26 15.21 -49.97
N LYS A 406 -6.17 14.84 -50.63
CA LYS A 406 -5.55 13.51 -50.46
C LYS A 406 -5.08 13.32 -49.01
N LYS A 407 -4.32 14.27 -48.47
CA LYS A 407 -3.82 14.21 -47.09
C LYS A 407 -4.96 14.16 -46.08
N ALA A 408 -6.02 14.95 -46.28
CA ALA A 408 -7.22 14.90 -45.45
C ALA A 408 -7.81 13.48 -45.38
N LYS A 409 -8.00 12.82 -46.53
CA LYS A 409 -8.55 11.46 -46.57
C LYS A 409 -7.65 10.44 -45.87
N GLU A 410 -6.34 10.58 -46.01
CA GLU A 410 -5.35 9.72 -45.33
C GLU A 410 -5.38 9.89 -43.81
N GLU A 411 -5.52 11.12 -43.31
CA GLU A 411 -5.53 11.44 -41.88
C GLU A 411 -6.87 11.11 -41.19
N ILE A 412 -8.00 11.23 -41.90
CA ILE A 412 -9.32 10.83 -41.37
C ILE A 412 -9.32 9.32 -41.08
N GLY A 413 -8.89 8.51 -42.06
CA GLY A 413 -8.85 7.05 -41.94
C GLY A 413 -10.16 6.44 -41.44
N GLU A 414 -10.08 5.59 -40.41
CA GLU A 414 -11.22 4.91 -39.79
C GLU A 414 -11.53 5.44 -38.37
N GLN A 415 -11.09 6.65 -38.03
CA GLN A 415 -11.26 7.21 -36.68
C GLN A 415 -12.73 7.46 -36.35
N GLU A 416 -13.19 7.19 -35.13
CA GLU A 416 -14.58 7.48 -34.73
C GLU A 416 -14.76 8.97 -34.44
N ASP A 417 -14.00 9.50 -33.48
CA ASP A 417 -14.00 10.93 -33.16
C ASP A 417 -12.74 11.61 -33.72
N ILE A 418 -12.94 12.67 -34.52
CA ILE A 418 -11.84 13.46 -35.08
C ILE A 418 -11.94 14.93 -34.69
N MET A 419 -10.79 15.49 -34.35
CA MET A 419 -10.58 16.93 -34.26
C MET A 419 -9.79 17.34 -35.50
N PHE A 420 -10.46 17.96 -36.47
CA PHE A 420 -9.88 18.25 -37.76
C PHE A 420 -9.32 19.67 -37.77
N LEU A 421 -7.99 19.81 -37.89
CA LEU A 421 -7.30 21.09 -38.04
C LEU A 421 -7.13 21.48 -39.52
N MET A 422 -7.53 22.71 -39.83
CA MET A 422 -7.23 23.47 -41.05
C MET A 422 -6.95 24.92 -40.68
N HIS A 423 -6.57 25.75 -41.66
CA HIS A 423 -6.26 27.16 -41.42
C HIS A 423 -7.09 28.07 -42.33
N ASP A 424 -7.71 29.10 -41.76
CA ASP A 424 -8.43 30.16 -42.49
C ASP A 424 -7.62 31.45 -42.63
N SER A 425 -6.30 31.38 -42.44
CA SER A 425 -5.39 32.53 -42.66
C SER A 425 -5.34 32.96 -44.13
N GLY A 426 -4.94 34.22 -44.35
CA GLY A 426 -4.94 34.82 -45.70
C GLY A 426 -3.99 34.16 -46.70
N THR A 427 -3.10 33.27 -46.27
CA THR A 427 -2.18 32.53 -47.15
C THR A 427 -2.71 31.16 -47.57
N GLN A 428 -3.90 30.77 -47.10
CA GLN A 428 -4.46 29.42 -47.24
C GLN A 428 -5.67 29.36 -48.18
N GLU A 429 -5.63 30.09 -49.30
CA GLU A 429 -6.69 30.11 -50.32
C GLU A 429 -7.03 28.70 -50.87
N ASN A 430 -6.04 27.80 -50.91
CA ASN A 430 -6.27 26.44 -51.39
C ASN A 430 -7.00 25.56 -50.37
N THR A 431 -6.97 25.90 -49.08
CA THR A 431 -7.83 25.28 -48.07
C THR A 431 -9.30 25.59 -48.36
N VAL A 432 -9.62 26.84 -48.71
CA VAL A 432 -10.98 27.25 -49.12
C VAL A 432 -11.47 26.41 -50.31
N LYS A 433 -10.62 26.23 -51.34
CA LYS A 433 -10.95 25.45 -52.53
C LYS A 433 -11.06 23.95 -52.27
N ALA A 434 -10.28 23.42 -51.34
CA ALA A 434 -10.30 22.00 -50.97
C ALA A 434 -11.47 21.63 -50.05
N LEU A 435 -11.96 22.60 -49.26
CA LEU A 435 -12.93 22.38 -48.19
C LEU A 435 -14.20 21.62 -48.65
N PRO A 436 -14.90 21.98 -49.75
CA PRO A 436 -16.10 21.26 -50.18
C PRO A 436 -15.87 19.76 -50.37
N ALA A 437 -14.80 19.37 -51.07
CA ALA A 437 -14.48 17.98 -51.33
C ALA A 437 -14.07 17.19 -50.07
N ILE A 438 -13.53 17.88 -49.06
CA ILE A 438 -13.21 17.27 -47.75
C ILE A 438 -14.52 17.05 -46.95
N LEU A 439 -15.43 18.02 -46.97
CA LEU A 439 -16.74 17.91 -46.31
C LEU A 439 -17.59 16.79 -46.93
N ASP A 440 -17.67 16.72 -48.26
CA ASP A 440 -18.35 15.64 -48.98
C ASP A 440 -17.83 14.27 -48.52
N TYR A 441 -16.51 14.11 -48.46
CA TYR A 441 -15.91 12.85 -48.02
C TYR A 441 -16.25 12.49 -46.57
N LEU A 442 -16.19 13.45 -45.64
CA LEU A 442 -16.58 13.24 -44.24
C LEU A 442 -18.06 12.82 -44.12
N ILE A 443 -18.95 13.44 -44.90
CA ILE A 443 -20.37 13.08 -44.95
C ILE A 443 -20.56 11.67 -45.51
N GLU A 444 -19.87 11.32 -46.60
CA GLU A 444 -19.89 9.97 -47.18
C GLU A 444 -19.40 8.89 -46.21
N GLN A 445 -18.43 9.23 -45.35
CA GLN A 445 -17.93 8.34 -44.29
C GLN A 445 -18.85 8.27 -43.06
N GLY A 446 -19.93 9.06 -43.02
CA GLY A 446 -20.94 9.03 -41.97
C GLY A 446 -20.62 9.88 -40.74
N TYR A 447 -19.72 10.87 -40.86
CA TYR A 447 -19.44 11.77 -39.75
C TYR A 447 -20.61 12.74 -39.48
N VAL A 448 -20.92 12.93 -38.20
CA VAL A 448 -21.72 14.06 -37.72
C VAL A 448 -20.81 15.20 -37.30
N PHE A 449 -21.22 16.44 -37.54
CA PHE A 449 -20.38 17.59 -37.23
C PHE A 449 -20.82 18.23 -35.90
N GLN A 450 -19.84 18.48 -35.03
CA GLN A 450 -20.05 19.13 -33.75
C GLN A 450 -19.10 20.32 -33.58
N ILE A 451 -19.57 21.32 -32.83
CA ILE A 451 -18.72 22.42 -32.37
C ILE A 451 -18.09 22.05 -31.03
N LEU A 452 -17.00 22.72 -30.68
CA LEU A 452 -16.46 22.60 -29.33
C LEU A 452 -17.31 23.40 -28.35
N ASP A 453 -17.54 22.78 -27.20
CA ASP A 453 -18.18 23.37 -26.05
C ASP A 453 -17.60 22.78 -24.76
N GLU A 454 -18.17 23.20 -23.64
CA GLU A 454 -17.79 22.74 -22.30
C GLU A 454 -18.09 21.27 -22.04
N THR A 455 -18.68 20.51 -22.98
CA THR A 455 -18.98 19.07 -22.88
C THR A 455 -18.10 18.20 -23.77
N SER A 456 -17.44 18.80 -24.74
CA SER A 456 -16.71 18.12 -25.80
C SER A 456 -15.52 17.28 -25.28
N PRO A 457 -15.20 16.13 -25.92
CA PRO A 457 -14.00 15.36 -25.64
C PRO A 457 -12.74 16.19 -25.78
N THR A 458 -11.74 15.90 -24.95
CA THR A 458 -10.47 16.62 -24.97
C THR A 458 -9.46 15.87 -25.85
N PHE A 459 -8.96 16.55 -26.88
CA PHE A 459 -7.96 16.02 -27.80
C PHE A 459 -6.61 16.61 -27.45
N HIS A 460 -5.78 15.91 -26.68
CA HIS A 460 -4.46 16.38 -26.25
C HIS A 460 -3.36 15.54 -26.87
N HIS A 461 -2.41 16.19 -27.53
CA HIS A 461 -1.17 15.55 -27.91
C HIS A 461 -0.27 15.30 -26.71
N HIS A 462 0.71 14.41 -26.89
CA HIS A 462 1.81 14.30 -25.96
C HIS A 462 2.68 15.57 -26.01
N VAL A 463 2.84 16.23 -24.86
CA VAL A 463 3.66 17.43 -24.71
C VAL A 463 5.14 17.06 -24.88
N GLN A 464 5.83 17.71 -25.81
CA GLN A 464 7.21 17.33 -26.20
C GLN A 464 8.29 18.32 -25.72
N ASN A 465 7.90 19.47 -25.19
CA ASN A 465 8.76 20.50 -24.59
C ASN A 465 8.24 20.88 -23.22
#